data_AF-A0A0F9I3R7-F1
#
_entry.id   AF-A0A0F9I3R7-F1
#
_cell.length_a   1.000
_cell.length_b   1.000
_cell.length_c   1.000
_cell.angle_alpha   90.00
_cell.angle_beta   90.00
_cell.angle_gamma   90.00
#
_symmetry.space_group_name_H-M   'P 1'
#
loop_
_entity.id
_entity.type
_entity.pdbx_description
1 polymer ?
#
loop_
_entity_poly.entity_id
_entity_poly.type
_entity_poly.pdbx_seq_one_letter_code
_entity_poly.pdbx_strand_id
1 'polypeptide(L)'
;MKKIVLILLFILVAVLSYAQEVVYTNQATVAWDAVAPIKPADIITYQVWIDSAATGLLMVGETDLLQYTITFTVEGGYIIGVGAKREIFGEVVYSDDINWSDVNIPVGSTPVPFVIVYIMPIQSPGNLRMGGQNALNS
;
A
#
# COMPACT_ATOMS: atom_id res chain seq x y z
N MET A 1 29.78 -10.34 -29.56
CA MET A 1 29.82 -10.13 -28.09
C MET A 1 29.27 -8.76 -27.67
N LYS A 2 29.71 -7.64 -28.28
CA LYS A 2 29.22 -6.28 -27.92
C LYS A 2 27.70 -6.07 -27.98
N LYS A 3 27.01 -6.73 -28.93
CA LYS A 3 25.53 -6.64 -29.06
C LYS A 3 24.76 -7.37 -27.96
N ILE A 4 25.32 -8.45 -27.40
CA ILE A 4 24.68 -9.23 -26.33
C ILE A 4 24.75 -8.47 -24.99
N VAL A 5 25.88 -7.78 -24.75
CA VAL A 5 26.04 -6.92 -23.57
C VAL A 5 25.03 -5.77 -23.56
N LEU A 6 24.74 -5.17 -24.73
CA LEU A 6 23.79 -4.08 -24.84
C LEU A 6 22.34 -4.54 -24.56
N ILE A 7 21.98 -5.74 -24.99
CA ILE A 7 20.65 -6.34 -24.73
C ILE A 7 20.51 -6.68 -23.25
N LEU A 8 21.54 -7.23 -22.62
CA LEU A 8 21.54 -7.51 -21.18
C LEU A 8 21.40 -6.24 -20.34
N LEU A 9 22.06 -5.14 -20.75
CA LEU A 9 21.96 -3.84 -20.09
C LEU A 9 20.56 -3.24 -20.20
N PHE A 10 19.90 -3.38 -21.35
CA PHE A 10 18.52 -2.91 -21.55
C PHE A 10 17.50 -3.71 -20.74
N ILE A 11 17.69 -5.03 -20.60
CA ILE A 11 16.83 -5.88 -19.76
C ILE A 11 17.00 -5.52 -18.28
N LEU A 12 18.19 -5.10 -17.85
CA LEU A 12 18.46 -4.72 -16.45
C LEU A 12 17.74 -3.42 -16.03
N VAL A 13 17.51 -2.49 -16.96
CA VAL A 13 16.83 -1.21 -16.68
C VAL A 13 15.30 -1.37 -16.62
N ALA A 14 14.74 -2.37 -17.33
CA ALA A 14 13.30 -2.61 -17.37
C ALA A 14 12.73 -3.22 -16.07
N VAL A 15 13.58 -3.66 -15.14
CA VAL A 15 13.17 -4.31 -13.87
C VAL A 15 13.05 -3.32 -12.70
N LEU A 16 13.32 -2.03 -12.90
CA LEU A 16 13.25 -0.99 -11.85
C LEU A 16 11.87 -0.31 -11.76
N SER A 17 10.79 -0.98 -12.18
CA SER A 17 9.43 -0.48 -11.99
C SER A 17 9.09 -0.46 -10.49
N TYR A 18 9.14 0.73 -9.90
CA TYR A 18 8.66 1.00 -8.55
C TYR A 18 7.18 0.56 -8.45
N ALA A 19 6.88 -0.30 -7.48
CA ALA A 19 5.59 -0.95 -7.33
C ALA A 19 4.58 0.01 -6.68
N GLN A 20 3.96 0.89 -7.48
CA GLN A 20 2.79 1.63 -7.06
C GLN A 20 1.54 0.80 -7.37
N GLU A 21 0.72 0.51 -6.35
CA GLU A 21 -0.56 -0.17 -6.55
C GLU A 21 -1.66 0.88 -6.68
N VAL A 22 -2.24 0.98 -7.88
CA VAL A 22 -3.41 1.83 -8.12
C VAL A 22 -4.65 1.00 -7.85
N VAL A 23 -5.45 1.45 -6.90
CA VAL A 23 -6.68 0.79 -6.48
C VAL A 23 -7.86 1.70 -6.82
N TYR A 24 -8.77 1.19 -7.64
CA TYR A 24 -9.99 1.91 -8.05
C TYR A 24 -11.18 1.64 -7.11
N THR A 25 -11.02 0.70 -6.18
CA THR A 25 -11.93 0.46 -5.07
C THR A 25 -11.53 1.35 -3.90
N ASN A 26 -12.51 1.78 -3.11
CA ASN A 26 -12.26 2.54 -1.88
C ASN A 26 -11.71 1.66 -0.74
N GLN A 27 -11.28 0.43 -1.04
CA GLN A 27 -10.76 -0.52 -0.07
C GLN A 27 -9.52 -1.19 -0.63
N ALA A 28 -8.53 -1.41 0.25
CA ALA A 28 -7.37 -2.24 -0.04
C ALA A 28 -7.07 -3.13 1.17
N THR A 29 -6.67 -4.37 0.91
CA THR A 29 -6.24 -5.32 1.94
C THR A 29 -4.72 -5.40 1.93
N VAL A 30 -4.12 -5.14 3.08
CA VAL A 30 -2.68 -5.29 3.30
C VAL A 30 -2.42 -6.49 4.20
N ALA A 31 -1.29 -7.16 3.99
CA ALA A 31 -0.84 -8.28 4.81
C ALA A 31 0.62 -8.09 5.21
N TRP A 32 1.02 -8.67 6.34
CA TRP A 32 2.37 -8.56 6.89
C TRP A 32 2.78 -9.85 7.60
N ASP A 33 4.07 -9.98 7.85
CA ASP A 33 4.62 -11.13 8.59
C ASP A 33 4.43 -10.96 10.10
N ALA A 34 4.25 -12.07 10.79
CA ALA A 34 4.18 -12.07 12.25
C ALA A 34 5.49 -11.61 12.88
N VAL A 35 5.41 -10.86 13.98
CA VAL A 35 6.60 -10.52 14.78
C VAL A 35 7.24 -11.80 15.32
N ALA A 36 8.57 -11.89 15.32
CA ALA A 36 9.30 -13.00 15.92
C ALA A 36 10.63 -12.54 16.55
N PRO A 37 11.11 -13.19 17.63
CA PRO A 37 10.49 -14.31 18.35
C PRO A 37 9.42 -13.86 19.36
N ILE A 38 8.35 -14.65 19.51
CA ILE A 38 7.26 -14.46 20.51
C ILE A 38 7.36 -15.58 21.56
N LYS A 39 7.13 -15.26 22.85
CA LYS A 39 7.03 -16.25 23.93
C LYS A 39 5.58 -16.76 24.05
N PRO A 40 5.33 -17.99 24.52
CA PRO A 40 3.97 -18.57 24.54
C PRO A 40 2.92 -17.81 25.35
N ALA A 41 3.31 -16.97 26.31
CA ALA A 41 2.41 -16.17 27.14
C ALA A 41 2.11 -14.77 26.57
N ASP A 42 2.75 -14.41 25.46
CA ASP A 42 2.57 -13.10 24.85
C ASP A 42 1.32 -13.10 23.97
N ILE A 43 0.52 -12.04 24.10
CA ILE A 43 -0.56 -11.76 23.14
C ILE A 43 -0.07 -10.63 22.23
N ILE A 44 0.00 -10.90 20.93
CA ILE A 44 0.38 -9.88 19.94
C ILE A 44 -0.87 -9.40 19.21
N THR A 45 -0.99 -8.08 19.14
CA THR A 45 -1.96 -7.37 18.32
C THR A 45 -1.22 -6.36 17.46
N TYR A 46 -1.80 -6.00 16.33
CA TYR A 46 -1.21 -5.11 15.34
C TYR A 46 -2.06 -3.85 15.23
N GLN A 47 -1.38 -2.72 15.20
CA GLN A 47 -1.98 -1.41 14.96
C GLN A 47 -1.71 -1.03 13.51
N VAL A 48 -2.75 -0.71 12.77
CA VAL A 48 -2.65 -0.33 11.36
C VAL A 48 -2.78 1.19 11.27
N TRP A 49 -1.82 1.79 10.57
CA TRP A 49 -1.68 3.23 10.40
C TRP A 49 -1.70 3.59 8.92
N ILE A 50 -2.18 4.79 8.63
CA ILE A 50 -2.06 5.43 7.33
C ILE A 50 -1.39 6.79 7.48
N ASP A 51 -0.59 7.17 6.50
CA ASP A 51 -0.13 8.55 6.32
C ASP A 51 -0.45 9.00 4.88
N SER A 52 -0.99 10.22 4.77
CA SER A 52 -1.31 10.83 3.48
C SER A 52 -1.36 12.34 3.61
N ALA A 53 -1.18 13.05 2.49
CA ALA A 53 -1.35 14.50 2.45
C ALA A 53 -2.78 14.96 2.83
N ALA A 54 -3.79 14.09 2.65
CA ALA A 54 -5.19 14.42 2.92
C ALA A 54 -5.60 14.22 4.38
N THR A 55 -5.09 13.17 5.04
CA THR A 55 -5.48 12.77 6.39
C THR A 55 -4.41 13.03 7.44
N GLY A 56 -3.15 13.20 7.03
CA GLY A 56 -1.99 13.05 7.91
C GLY A 56 -1.88 11.64 8.49
N LEU A 57 -1.05 11.51 9.53
CA LEU A 57 -0.85 10.28 10.29
C LEU A 57 -2.11 9.91 11.09
N LEU A 58 -2.67 8.73 10.81
CA LEU A 58 -3.90 8.25 11.43
C LEU A 58 -3.86 6.74 11.68
N MET A 59 -4.20 6.29 12.89
CA MET A 59 -4.47 4.87 13.17
C MET A 59 -5.87 4.51 12.68
N VAL A 60 -5.95 3.53 11.78
CA VAL A 60 -7.22 3.09 11.17
C VAL A 60 -7.86 1.91 11.90
N GLY A 61 -7.07 1.15 12.65
CA GLY A 61 -7.62 0.08 13.48
C GLY A 61 -6.56 -0.79 14.15
N GLU A 62 -7.05 -1.77 14.91
CA GLU A 62 -6.24 -2.82 15.52
C GLU A 62 -6.78 -4.20 15.16
N THR A 63 -5.89 -5.20 15.04
CA THR A 63 -6.27 -6.58 14.75
C THR A 63 -5.24 -7.57 15.30
N ASP A 64 -5.66 -8.78 15.64
CA ASP A 64 -4.80 -9.93 15.94
C ASP A 64 -4.44 -10.77 14.69
N LEU A 65 -5.05 -10.44 13.54
CA LEU A 65 -4.79 -11.08 12.26
C LEU A 65 -3.54 -10.48 11.59
N LEU A 66 -2.95 -11.22 10.65
CA LEU A 66 -1.81 -10.81 9.83
C LEU A 66 -2.21 -10.05 8.55
N GLN A 67 -3.45 -9.57 8.50
CA GLN A 67 -4.00 -8.81 7.38
C GLN A 67 -5.08 -7.85 7.87
N TYR A 68 -5.27 -6.75 7.15
CA TYR A 68 -6.30 -5.76 7.45
C TYR A 68 -6.81 -5.07 6.19
N THR A 69 -8.12 -4.84 6.13
CA THR A 69 -8.76 -4.11 5.03
C THR A 69 -9.01 -2.67 5.43
N ILE A 70 -8.34 -1.76 4.74
CA ILE A 70 -8.44 -0.32 4.95
C ILE A 70 -9.51 0.22 4.01
N THR A 71 -10.37 1.11 4.51
CA THR A 71 -11.35 1.85 3.69
C THR A 71 -10.89 3.30 3.55
N PHE A 72 -10.70 3.77 2.32
CA PHE A 72 -10.33 5.13 1.99
C PHE A 72 -11.58 5.97 1.71
N THR A 73 -11.59 7.22 2.18
CA THR A 73 -12.74 8.14 2.06
C THR A 73 -12.45 9.34 1.15
N VAL A 74 -11.19 9.58 0.82
CA VAL A 74 -10.73 10.73 0.02
C VAL A 74 -9.70 10.21 -0.98
N GLU A 75 -9.66 10.77 -2.19
CA GLU A 75 -8.63 10.41 -3.16
C GLU A 75 -7.23 10.83 -2.69
N GLY A 76 -6.23 10.01 -2.97
CA GLY A 76 -4.86 10.32 -2.57
C GLY A 76 -3.89 9.14 -2.64
N GLY A 77 -2.62 9.46 -2.42
CA GLY A 77 -1.59 8.47 -2.13
C GLY A 77 -1.50 8.22 -0.63
N TYR A 78 -1.50 6.94 -0.27
CA TYR A 78 -1.50 6.45 1.10
C TYR A 78 -0.27 5.59 1.34
N ILE A 79 0.47 5.93 2.39
CA ILE A 79 1.53 5.11 2.95
C ILE A 79 0.92 4.35 4.12
N ILE A 80 1.06 3.02 4.10
CA ILE A 80 0.52 2.14 5.12
C ILE A 80 1.62 1.76 6.11
N GLY A 81 1.30 1.80 7.40
CA GLY A 81 2.20 1.43 8.48
C GLY A 81 1.60 0.36 9.39
N VAL A 82 2.44 -0.53 9.91
CA VAL A 82 2.04 -1.53 10.90
C VAL A 82 2.95 -1.43 12.13
N GLY A 83 2.33 -1.18 13.28
CA GLY A 83 2.96 -1.27 14.60
C GLY A 83 2.52 -2.53 15.33
N ALA A 84 3.35 -3.03 16.25
CA ALA A 84 3.00 -4.18 17.08
C ALA A 84 2.72 -3.75 18.52
N LYS A 85 1.74 -4.39 19.14
CA LYS A 85 1.38 -4.22 20.54
C LYS A 85 1.40 -5.60 21.19
N ARG A 86 2.28 -5.77 22.17
CA ARG A 86 2.48 -7.01 22.93
C ARG A 86 1.94 -6.83 24.33
N GLU A 87 1.05 -7.73 24.75
CA GLU A 87 0.61 -7.83 26.14
C GLU A 87 1.34 -8.98 26.84
N ILE A 88 1.91 -8.70 28.01
CA ILE A 88 2.65 -9.64 28.84
C ILE A 88 2.16 -9.49 30.28
N PHE A 89 1.52 -10.53 30.83
CA PHE A 89 1.01 -10.52 32.21
C PHE A 89 0.10 -9.30 32.54
N GLY A 90 -0.66 -8.79 31.56
CA GLY A 90 -1.51 -7.61 31.70
C GLY A 90 -0.80 -6.26 31.53
N GLU A 91 0.51 -6.26 31.26
CA GLU A 91 1.28 -5.08 30.86
C GLU A 91 1.34 -4.97 29.34
N VAL A 92 1.10 -3.78 28.80
CA VAL A 92 1.08 -3.52 27.36
C VAL A 92 2.35 -2.80 26.95
N VAL A 93 3.07 -3.39 25.99
CA VAL A 93 4.29 -2.84 25.39
C VAL A 93 4.06 -2.63 23.89
N TYR A 94 4.35 -1.44 23.41
CA TYR A 94 4.27 -1.10 21.98
C TYR A 94 5.64 -1.28 21.32
N SER A 95 5.64 -1.52 20.01
CA SER A 95 6.88 -1.45 19.22
C SER A 95 7.43 -0.03 19.24
N ASP A 96 8.75 0.09 19.29
CA ASP A 96 9.43 1.39 19.27
C ASP A 96 9.29 2.12 17.91
N ASP A 97 8.93 1.37 16.85
CA ASP A 97 8.79 1.89 15.50
C ASP A 97 7.57 1.28 14.79
N ILE A 98 7.13 1.96 13.72
CA ILE A 98 6.09 1.50 12.80
C ILE A 98 6.79 1.05 11.52
N ASN A 99 6.50 -0.15 11.05
CA ASN A 99 7.01 -0.61 9.76
C ASN A 99 6.17 -0.01 8.63
N TRP A 100 6.76 0.91 7.87
CA TRP A 100 6.10 1.65 6.81
C TRP A 100 6.37 1.06 5.43
N SER A 101 5.32 1.02 4.61
CA SER A 101 5.36 0.53 3.22
C SER A 101 6.22 1.36 2.27
N ASP A 102 6.63 2.58 2.63
CA ASP A 102 7.48 3.45 1.79
C ASP A 102 8.97 3.40 2.17
N VAL A 103 9.34 2.74 3.28
CA VAL A 103 10.73 2.70 3.75
C VAL A 103 11.46 1.46 3.21
N ASN A 104 12.65 1.70 2.64
CA ASN A 104 13.51 0.66 2.10
C ASN A 104 14.66 0.38 3.07
N ILE A 105 14.46 -0.53 4.03
CA ILE A 105 15.45 -0.87 5.07
C ILE A 105 15.72 -2.39 5.13
N PRO A 106 16.99 -2.82 5.30
CA PRO A 106 17.33 -4.21 5.64
C PRO A 106 17.23 -4.40 7.17
N VAL A 107 16.57 -5.43 7.73
CA VAL A 107 16.73 -6.88 7.48
C VAL A 107 15.38 -7.63 7.63
N GLY A 108 15.02 -8.47 6.65
CA GLY A 108 13.86 -9.39 6.65
C GLY A 108 12.99 -9.34 5.37
N SER A 109 12.96 -8.15 4.75
CA SER A 109 12.41 -7.80 3.42
C SER A 109 10.96 -8.19 3.11
N THR A 110 10.02 -7.34 3.56
CA THR A 110 8.78 -7.08 2.82
C THR A 110 9.09 -6.43 1.46
N PRO A 111 8.28 -6.71 0.41
CA PRO A 111 8.65 -6.42 -0.97
C PRO A 111 8.61 -4.91 -1.21
N VAL A 112 9.50 -4.46 -2.11
CA VAL A 112 9.50 -3.18 -2.85
C VAL A 112 8.58 -2.09 -2.27
N PRO A 113 9.12 -0.95 -1.80
CA PRO A 113 8.30 0.10 -1.22
C PRO A 113 7.13 0.43 -2.16
N PHE A 114 5.93 0.43 -1.60
CA PHE A 114 4.69 0.57 -2.34
C PHE A 114 3.81 1.64 -1.72
N VAL A 115 3.09 2.35 -2.57
CA VAL A 115 2.11 3.36 -2.18
C VAL A 115 0.78 2.94 -2.77
N ILE A 116 -0.27 2.96 -1.95
CA ILE A 116 -1.63 2.72 -2.41
C ILE A 116 -2.18 4.04 -2.92
N VAL A 117 -2.60 4.08 -4.18
CA VAL A 117 -3.29 5.25 -4.74
C VAL A 117 -4.75 4.93 -4.95
N TYR A 118 -5.59 5.65 -4.21
CA TYR A 118 -7.03 5.58 -4.35
C TYR A 118 -7.53 6.74 -5.23
N ILE A 119 -8.24 6.37 -6.29
CA ILE A 119 -8.89 7.31 -7.21
C ILE A 119 -10.37 6.91 -7.31
N MET A 120 -11.27 7.87 -7.09
CA MET A 120 -12.70 7.67 -7.26
C MET A 120 -13.03 7.49 -8.75
N PRO A 121 -13.87 6.52 -9.11
CA PRO A 121 -14.35 6.41 -10.48
C PRO A 121 -15.24 7.61 -10.82
N ILE A 122 -15.15 8.06 -12.07
CA ILE A 122 -16.02 9.12 -12.61
C ILE A 122 -17.48 8.66 -12.50
N GLN A 123 -18.25 9.31 -11.62
CA GLN A 123 -19.62 8.89 -11.29
C GLN A 123 -20.62 9.10 -12.43
N SER A 124 -20.34 9.99 -13.37
CA SER A 124 -21.17 10.22 -14.55
C SER A 124 -20.39 10.97 -15.63
N PRO A 125 -20.57 10.63 -16.92
CA PRO A 125 -20.00 11.37 -18.03
C PRO A 125 -20.76 12.69 -18.27
N GLY A 126 -21.19 13.40 -17.22
CA GLY A 126 -22.26 14.42 -17.25
C GLY A 126 -22.10 15.57 -18.25
N ASN A 127 -20.95 15.70 -18.92
CA ASN A 127 -20.68 16.67 -19.98
C ASN A 127 -20.11 16.05 -21.28
N LEU A 128 -20.13 14.73 -21.43
CA LEU A 128 -19.61 14.04 -22.60
C LEU A 128 -20.63 14.15 -23.74
N ARG A 129 -20.44 15.14 -24.61
CA ARG A 129 -21.24 15.30 -25.84
C ARG A 129 -20.67 14.38 -26.91
N MET A 130 -21.43 13.36 -27.31
CA MET A 130 -21.10 12.56 -28.49
C MET A 130 -21.54 13.33 -29.74
N GLY A 131 -20.58 13.80 -30.53
CA GLY A 131 -20.86 14.42 -31.82
C GLY A 131 -21.12 13.34 -32.87
N GLY A 132 -22.35 13.25 -33.38
CA GLY A 132 -22.62 12.52 -34.62
C GLY A 132 -22.08 13.33 -35.79
N GLN A 133 -21.08 12.81 -36.51
CA GLN A 133 -20.80 13.29 -37.86
C GLN A 133 -22.02 12.90 -38.71
N ASN A 134 -22.96 13.83 -38.88
CA ASN A 134 -23.92 13.71 -39.97
C ASN A 134 -23.10 13.78 -41.26
N ALA A 135 -22.88 12.63 -41.88
CA ALA A 135 -22.45 12.55 -43.26
C ALA A 135 -23.56 13.18 -44.12
N LEU A 136 -23.47 14.50 -44.32
CA LEU A 136 -24.16 15.19 -45.39
C LEU A 136 -23.49 14.76 -46.69
N ASN A 137 -23.88 13.60 -47.19
CA ASN A 137 -23.61 13.23 -48.58
C ASN A 137 -24.77 13.79 -49.41
N SER A 138 -24.44 14.94 -50.01
CA SER A 138 -24.74 15.39 -51.37
C SER A 138 -25.56 14.44 -52.26
#